data_AF-A0A6G5ADI5-F1
#
_entry.id   AF-A0A6G5ADI5-F1
#
_cell.length_a   1.000
_cell.length_b   1.000
_cell.length_c   1.000
_cell.angle_alpha   90.00
_cell.angle_beta   90.00
_cell.angle_gamma   90.00
#
_symmetry.space_group_name_H-M   'P 1'
#
loop_
_entity.id
_entity.type
_entity.pdbx_description
1 polymer ?
#
loop_
_entity_poly.entity_id
_entity_poly.type
_entity_poly.pdbx_seq_one_letter_code
_entity_poly.pdbx_strand_id
1 'polypeptide(L)'
;MQKRREMLLMVDLERERRRQHMLLVRALENRKKMEDSKKLDMHILKEVRRPVEDMLLKDALPLPTLNRIPGLKVPGTAFANLLMVREFLHNFGETLHFDVDKIPSLNTLQLGLINHDTKSEQQLLNVVQHLLTCAIHDPGTLPCKEAVTVLGQHVKDATITNDTVTEALHLYFMALDKECAMYQWVTEKPFLALNPTQKSEIMAFLCNELLCSRGVVRQVDSSIETVITLRKDKWLAEGELRKLRSTQQSRQRKAILKQELENNAAAANGSSSSTTTTTNSVATGEVCANHASAANGSAATPTNKDSEENSVKGETASEAGDKASKSGRDEEEDNEDPANDSGNESDDPQEADNAEEE
;
A
#
# COMPACT_ATOMS: atom_id res chain seq x y z
N MET A 1 94.08 -33.28 -57.92
CA MET A 1 93.21 -32.12 -57.61
C MET A 1 91.74 -32.32 -57.99
N GLN A 2 91.43 -32.79 -59.21
CA GLN A 2 90.06 -32.88 -59.76
C GLN A 2 89.03 -33.59 -58.82
N LYS A 3 89.33 -34.81 -58.37
CA LYS A 3 88.47 -35.59 -57.46
C LYS A 3 88.06 -34.87 -56.15
N ARG A 4 88.87 -33.92 -55.64
CA ARG A 4 88.50 -33.11 -54.46
C ARG A 4 87.48 -32.02 -54.80
N ARG A 5 87.51 -31.45 -56.01
CA ARG A 5 86.49 -30.48 -56.47
C ARG A 5 85.16 -31.19 -56.74
N GLU A 6 85.19 -32.35 -57.39
CA GLU A 6 84.01 -33.18 -57.67
C GLU A 6 83.31 -33.61 -56.37
N MET A 7 84.07 -34.04 -55.37
CA MET A 7 83.54 -34.38 -54.04
C MET A 7 82.89 -33.17 -53.34
N LEU A 8 83.52 -31.99 -53.39
CA LEU A 8 82.96 -30.78 -52.79
C LEU A 8 81.62 -30.39 -53.45
N LEU A 9 81.59 -30.42 -54.79
CA LEU A 9 80.41 -30.09 -55.58
C LEU A 9 79.27 -31.10 -55.34
N MET A 10 79.58 -32.39 -55.17
CA MET A 10 78.62 -33.40 -54.74
C MET A 10 78.08 -33.12 -53.32
N VAL A 11 78.93 -32.72 -52.37
CA VAL A 11 78.50 -32.35 -51.01
C VAL A 11 77.61 -31.10 -51.00
N ASP A 12 77.92 -30.09 -51.82
CA ASP A 12 77.09 -28.89 -51.95
C ASP A 12 75.74 -29.21 -52.61
N LEU A 13 75.71 -30.09 -53.61
CA LEU A 13 74.48 -30.54 -54.28
C LEU A 13 73.62 -31.44 -53.37
N GLU A 14 74.26 -32.29 -52.55
CA GLU A 14 73.64 -33.05 -51.45
C GLU A 14 73.03 -32.13 -50.39
N ARG A 15 73.74 -31.05 -50.03
CA ARG A 15 73.28 -30.03 -49.07
C ARG A 15 72.12 -29.21 -49.62
N GLU A 16 72.15 -28.86 -50.90
CA GLU A 16 71.08 -28.13 -51.58
C GLU A 16 69.82 -29.01 -51.74
N ARG A 17 69.97 -30.29 -52.10
CA ARG A 17 68.87 -31.26 -52.10
C ARG A 17 68.19 -31.35 -50.72
N ARG A 18 68.97 -31.34 -49.63
CA ARG A 18 68.43 -31.35 -48.25
C ARG A 18 67.70 -30.05 -47.90
N ARG A 19 68.16 -28.88 -48.37
CA ARG A 19 67.44 -27.60 -48.21
C ARG A 19 66.11 -27.61 -48.95
N GLN A 20 66.10 -28.03 -50.22
CA GLN A 20 64.89 -28.13 -51.04
C GLN A 20 63.88 -29.11 -50.44
N HIS A 21 64.35 -30.27 -49.96
CA HIS A 21 63.52 -31.24 -49.25
C HIS A 21 62.93 -30.67 -47.94
N MET A 22 63.74 -30.00 -47.12
CA MET A 22 63.29 -29.36 -45.87
C MET A 22 62.27 -28.24 -46.12
N LEU A 23 62.47 -27.43 -47.17
CA LEU A 23 61.50 -26.41 -47.62
C LEU A 23 60.16 -27.04 -48.03
N LEU A 24 60.21 -28.13 -48.80
CA LEU A 24 59.01 -28.85 -49.25
C LEU A 24 58.25 -29.47 -48.07
N VAL A 25 58.96 -30.12 -47.12
CA VAL A 25 58.35 -30.66 -45.90
C VAL A 25 57.67 -29.55 -45.09
N ARG A 26 58.35 -28.42 -44.87
CA ARG A 26 57.79 -27.27 -44.14
C ARG A 26 56.57 -26.65 -44.83
N ALA A 27 56.58 -26.61 -46.16
CA ALA A 27 55.43 -26.15 -46.96
C ALA A 27 54.23 -27.11 -46.81
N LEU A 28 54.46 -28.43 -46.82
CA LEU A 28 53.42 -29.44 -46.60
C LEU A 28 52.86 -29.39 -45.17
N GLU A 29 53.70 -29.23 -44.16
CA GLU A 29 53.28 -29.04 -42.75
C GLU A 29 52.42 -27.79 -42.57
N ASN A 30 52.83 -26.66 -43.17
CA ASN A 30 52.04 -25.43 -43.14
C ASN A 30 50.72 -25.59 -43.90
N ARG A 31 50.70 -26.28 -45.04
CA ARG A 31 49.46 -26.58 -45.78
C ARG A 31 48.51 -27.44 -44.95
N LYS A 32 49.03 -28.50 -44.30
CA LYS A 32 48.24 -29.34 -43.40
C LYS A 32 47.65 -28.55 -42.23
N LYS A 33 48.45 -27.69 -41.57
CA LYS A 33 47.95 -26.79 -40.51
C LYS A 33 46.86 -25.85 -41.00
N MET A 34 46.98 -25.29 -42.20
CA MET A 34 45.95 -24.45 -42.80
C MET A 34 44.67 -25.25 -43.16
N GLU A 35 44.81 -26.48 -43.63
CA GLU A 35 43.68 -27.39 -43.89
C GLU A 35 42.97 -27.77 -42.58
N ASP A 36 43.70 -28.07 -41.51
CA ASP A 36 43.15 -28.45 -40.21
C ASP A 36 42.52 -27.25 -39.47
N SER A 37 43.12 -26.06 -39.55
CA SER A 37 42.49 -24.80 -39.07
C SER A 37 41.17 -24.53 -39.80
N LYS A 38 41.16 -24.63 -41.14
CA LYS A 38 39.93 -24.46 -41.92
C LYS A 38 38.84 -25.47 -41.55
N LYS A 39 39.19 -26.73 -41.25
CA LYS A 39 38.22 -27.72 -40.77
C LYS A 39 37.64 -27.33 -39.40
N LEU A 40 38.46 -26.82 -38.49
CA LEU A 40 38.03 -26.34 -37.18
C LEU A 40 37.10 -25.13 -37.31
N ASP A 41 37.47 -24.12 -38.10
CA ASP A 41 36.65 -22.94 -38.37
C ASP A 41 35.31 -23.32 -39.02
N MET A 42 35.32 -24.28 -39.96
CA MET A 42 34.13 -24.83 -40.62
C MET A 42 33.23 -25.57 -39.61
N HIS A 43 33.80 -26.29 -38.65
CA HIS A 43 33.06 -26.95 -37.57
C HIS A 43 32.43 -25.93 -36.61
N ILE A 44 33.18 -24.90 -36.19
CA ILE A 44 32.66 -23.82 -35.33
C ILE A 44 31.54 -23.08 -36.05
N LEU A 45 31.71 -22.75 -37.35
CA LEU A 45 30.67 -22.09 -38.13
C LEU A 45 29.41 -22.94 -38.31
N LYS A 46 29.52 -24.27 -38.36
CA LYS A 46 28.39 -25.20 -38.32
C LYS A 46 27.65 -25.17 -36.99
N GLU A 47 28.39 -25.13 -35.89
CA GLU A 47 27.83 -25.08 -34.53
C GLU A 47 27.11 -23.76 -34.27
N VAL A 48 27.72 -22.63 -34.64
CA VAL A 48 27.13 -21.28 -34.54
C VAL A 48 25.93 -21.09 -35.49
N ARG A 49 25.87 -21.84 -36.60
CA ARG A 49 24.72 -21.86 -37.51
C ARG A 49 23.64 -22.86 -37.14
N ARG A 50 23.81 -23.69 -36.09
CA ARG A 50 22.66 -24.45 -35.58
C ARG A 50 21.63 -23.45 -35.05
N PRO A 51 20.33 -23.62 -35.33
CA PRO A 51 19.31 -22.83 -34.68
C PRO A 51 19.46 -23.01 -33.17
N VAL A 52 19.53 -21.91 -32.43
CA VAL A 52 19.61 -21.96 -30.98
C VAL A 52 18.25 -22.37 -30.45
N GLU A 53 18.20 -23.43 -29.65
CA GLU A 53 16.98 -23.81 -28.94
C GLU A 53 16.75 -22.83 -27.79
N ASP A 54 16.03 -21.73 -28.07
CA ASP A 54 15.69 -20.66 -27.12
C ASP A 54 14.72 -21.10 -25.99
N MET A 55 14.51 -22.41 -25.82
CA MET A 55 13.62 -23.02 -24.83
C MET A 55 14.27 -23.23 -23.45
N LEU A 56 15.55 -22.89 -23.27
CA LEU A 56 16.27 -23.15 -22.02
C LEU A 56 17.28 -22.03 -21.68
N LEU A 57 17.08 -21.34 -20.55
CA LEU A 57 18.06 -20.38 -20.02
C LEU A 57 19.31 -21.11 -19.52
N LYS A 58 20.44 -20.86 -20.17
CA LYS A 58 21.75 -21.44 -19.82
C LYS A 58 22.18 -21.13 -18.38
N ASP A 59 21.86 -19.92 -17.91
CA ASP A 59 22.18 -19.42 -16.58
C ASP A 59 20.89 -19.17 -15.77
N ALA A 60 20.08 -20.22 -15.59
CA ALA A 60 18.85 -20.14 -14.82
C ALA A 60 19.13 -19.86 -13.33
N LEU A 61 19.03 -18.59 -12.93
CA LEU A 61 18.99 -18.19 -11.51
C LEU A 61 17.81 -18.89 -10.81
N PRO A 62 18.00 -19.43 -9.60
CA PRO A 62 16.88 -20.01 -8.85
C PRO A 62 15.84 -18.94 -8.56
N LEU A 63 14.55 -19.30 -8.66
CA LEU A 63 13.46 -18.39 -8.35
C LEU A 63 13.60 -17.84 -6.92
N PRO A 64 13.39 -16.53 -6.69
CA PRO A 64 13.46 -15.94 -5.35
C PRO A 64 12.51 -16.64 -4.38
N THR A 65 12.99 -16.91 -3.16
CA THR A 65 12.18 -17.52 -2.10
C THR A 65 11.22 -16.50 -1.50
N LEU A 66 9.98 -16.50 -1.99
CA LEU A 66 8.90 -15.64 -1.49
C LEU A 66 8.33 -16.20 -0.18
N ASN A 67 8.92 -15.81 0.95
CA ASN A 67 8.42 -16.16 2.28
C ASN A 67 7.07 -15.47 2.56
N ARG A 68 6.11 -16.20 3.16
CA ARG A 68 4.87 -15.58 3.66
C ARG A 68 5.17 -14.64 4.83
N ILE A 69 4.34 -13.59 4.96
CA ILE A 69 4.36 -12.69 6.11
C ILE A 69 4.12 -13.50 7.39
N PRO A 70 4.96 -13.37 8.45
CA PRO A 70 4.77 -14.09 9.70
C PRO A 70 3.37 -13.85 10.29
N GLY A 71 2.69 -14.93 10.69
CA GLY A 71 1.32 -14.87 11.23
C GLY A 71 0.20 -14.86 10.18
N LEU A 72 0.50 -14.62 8.89
CA LEU A 72 -0.48 -14.69 7.81
C LEU A 72 -0.63 -16.13 7.29
N LYS A 73 -1.75 -16.75 7.62
CA LYS A 73 -2.12 -18.13 7.28
C LYS A 73 -3.05 -18.24 6.07
N VAL A 74 -3.70 -17.16 5.66
CA VAL A 74 -4.67 -17.13 4.53
C VAL A 74 -4.10 -16.45 3.26
N PRO A 75 -4.72 -16.64 2.08
CA PRO A 75 -4.41 -15.86 0.88
C PRO A 75 -4.58 -14.35 1.07
N GLY A 76 -3.88 -13.54 0.27
CA GLY A 76 -3.91 -12.08 0.38
C GLY A 76 -5.29 -11.48 0.15
N THR A 77 -6.05 -12.00 -0.81
CA THR A 77 -7.45 -11.62 -1.06
C THR A 77 -8.34 -11.92 0.14
N ALA A 78 -8.24 -13.13 0.71
CA ALA A 78 -8.98 -13.51 1.90
C ALA A 78 -8.64 -12.63 3.12
N PHE A 79 -7.38 -12.23 3.25
CA PHE A 79 -6.95 -11.31 4.31
C PHE A 79 -7.49 -9.88 4.12
N ALA A 80 -7.49 -9.36 2.89
CA ALA A 80 -8.07 -8.05 2.58
C ALA A 80 -9.57 -8.01 2.90
N ASN A 81 -10.30 -9.05 2.50
CA ASN A 81 -11.71 -9.23 2.86
C ASN A 81 -11.91 -9.28 4.38
N LEU A 82 -11.08 -10.02 5.12
CA LEU A 82 -11.13 -10.04 6.59
C LEU A 82 -10.85 -8.68 7.23
N LEU A 83 -9.94 -7.87 6.69
CA LEU A 83 -9.68 -6.52 7.20
C LEU A 83 -10.92 -5.63 7.02
N MET A 84 -11.56 -5.68 5.85
CA MET A 84 -12.80 -4.94 5.59
C MET A 84 -13.93 -5.39 6.51
N VAL A 85 -14.18 -6.70 6.61
CA VAL A 85 -15.20 -7.29 7.52
C VAL A 85 -14.91 -6.92 8.99
N ARG A 86 -13.64 -6.94 9.41
CA ARG A 86 -13.25 -6.56 10.78
C ARG A 86 -13.52 -5.10 11.07
N GLU A 87 -13.19 -4.21 10.14
CA GLU A 87 -13.41 -2.77 10.28
C GLU A 87 -14.90 -2.43 10.25
N PHE A 88 -15.67 -3.09 9.39
CA PHE A 88 -17.13 -3.02 9.35
C PHE A 88 -17.75 -3.42 10.70
N LEU A 89 -17.38 -4.59 11.25
CA LEU A 89 -17.89 -5.05 12.55
C LEU A 89 -17.47 -4.14 13.70
N HIS A 90 -16.30 -3.52 13.64
CA HIS A 90 -15.84 -2.55 14.65
C HIS A 90 -16.68 -1.27 14.65
N ASN A 91 -17.02 -0.73 13.47
CA ASN A 91 -17.71 0.56 13.36
C ASN A 91 -19.25 0.44 13.42
N PHE A 92 -19.81 -0.67 12.91
CA PHE A 92 -21.25 -0.86 12.76
C PHE A 92 -21.82 -2.01 13.62
N GLY A 93 -20.97 -2.76 14.34
CA GLY A 93 -21.37 -3.93 15.12
C GLY A 93 -22.50 -3.64 16.12
N GLU A 94 -22.35 -2.59 16.94
CA GLU A 94 -23.37 -2.19 17.92
C GLU A 94 -24.71 -1.83 17.25
N THR A 95 -24.68 -1.13 16.12
CA THR A 95 -25.88 -0.73 15.35
C THR A 95 -26.56 -1.91 14.66
N LEU A 96 -25.80 -2.98 14.37
CA LEU A 96 -26.32 -4.27 13.92
C LEU A 96 -26.66 -5.22 15.08
N HIS A 97 -26.61 -4.77 16.34
CA HIS A 97 -26.91 -5.55 17.54
C HIS A 97 -25.93 -6.72 17.78
N PHE A 98 -24.68 -6.61 17.31
CA PHE A 98 -23.61 -7.47 17.81
C PHE A 98 -23.28 -7.12 19.26
N ASP A 99 -23.07 -8.15 20.06
CA ASP A 99 -22.39 -8.01 21.34
C ASP A 99 -20.90 -7.74 21.09
N VAL A 100 -20.46 -6.51 21.41
CA VAL A 100 -19.11 -6.00 21.14
C VAL A 100 -18.03 -6.89 21.79
N ASP A 101 -18.29 -7.45 22.97
CA ASP A 101 -17.36 -8.33 23.68
C ASP A 101 -17.23 -9.71 23.02
N LYS A 102 -18.20 -10.10 22.18
CA LYS A 102 -18.19 -11.36 21.42
C LYS A 102 -17.62 -11.23 20.00
N ILE A 103 -17.28 -10.03 19.53
CA ILE A 103 -16.73 -9.84 18.17
C ILE A 103 -15.34 -10.50 18.08
N PRO A 104 -15.15 -11.52 17.21
CA PRO A 104 -13.92 -12.30 17.16
C PRO A 104 -12.70 -11.48 16.74
N SER A 105 -11.53 -11.84 17.27
CA SER A 105 -10.26 -11.22 16.86
C SER A 105 -9.97 -11.49 15.36
N LEU A 106 -9.18 -10.63 14.71
CA LEU A 106 -8.73 -10.84 13.33
C LEU A 106 -8.02 -12.20 13.16
N ASN A 107 -7.23 -12.60 14.17
CA ASN A 107 -6.61 -13.93 14.17
C ASN A 107 -7.65 -15.05 14.30
N THR A 108 -8.68 -14.89 15.13
CA THR A 108 -9.74 -15.90 15.27
C THR A 108 -10.55 -16.07 13.97
N LEU A 109 -10.90 -14.97 13.30
CA LEU A 109 -11.52 -15.02 11.97
C LEU A 109 -10.63 -15.72 10.95
N GLN A 110 -9.32 -15.40 10.94
CA GLN A 110 -8.35 -16.08 10.09
C GLN A 110 -8.26 -17.61 10.36
N LEU A 111 -8.31 -18.03 11.63
CA LEU A 111 -8.36 -19.45 12.00
C LEU A 111 -9.68 -20.12 11.62
N GLY A 112 -10.79 -19.39 11.70
CA GLY A 112 -12.11 -19.84 11.26
C GLY A 112 -12.16 -20.10 9.76
N LEU A 113 -11.63 -19.20 8.92
CA LEU A 113 -11.62 -19.38 7.46
C LEU A 113 -10.93 -20.68 7.02
N ILE A 114 -9.88 -21.10 7.73
CA ILE A 114 -9.11 -22.32 7.45
C ILE A 114 -9.59 -23.53 8.26
N ASN A 115 -10.70 -23.43 8.99
CA ASN A 115 -11.25 -24.45 9.89
C ASN A 115 -10.19 -25.03 10.86
N HIS A 116 -9.37 -24.17 11.49
CA HIS A 116 -8.24 -24.65 12.31
C HIS A 116 -8.67 -25.37 13.59
N ASP A 117 -9.75 -24.88 14.21
CA ASP A 117 -10.30 -25.39 15.46
C ASP A 117 -11.78 -25.05 15.58
N THR A 118 -12.53 -25.88 16.29
CA THR A 118 -14.00 -25.78 16.42
C THR A 118 -14.47 -24.47 17.07
N LYS A 119 -13.64 -23.80 17.89
CA LYS A 119 -14.05 -22.53 18.53
C LYS A 119 -13.96 -21.38 17.53
N SER A 120 -12.88 -21.30 16.76
CA SER A 120 -12.71 -20.32 15.68
C SER A 120 -13.75 -20.52 14.58
N GLU A 121 -14.09 -21.78 14.27
CA GLU A 121 -15.17 -22.16 13.34
C GLU A 121 -16.54 -21.66 13.83
N GLN A 122 -16.92 -21.96 15.07
CA GLN A 122 -18.19 -21.49 15.66
C GLN A 122 -18.26 -19.96 15.70
N GLN A 123 -17.17 -19.27 16.01
CA GLN A 123 -17.16 -17.80 15.97
C GLN A 123 -17.29 -17.23 14.56
N LEU A 124 -16.72 -17.89 13.54
CA LEU A 124 -16.95 -17.53 12.13
C LEU A 124 -18.44 -17.70 11.76
N LEU A 125 -19.03 -18.85 12.08
CA LEU A 125 -20.43 -19.15 11.78
C LEU A 125 -21.38 -18.17 12.46
N ASN A 126 -21.20 -17.88 13.75
CA ASN A 126 -22.01 -16.91 14.48
C ASN A 126 -21.99 -15.52 13.80
N VAL A 127 -20.82 -15.07 13.31
CA VAL A 127 -20.71 -13.79 12.57
C VAL A 127 -21.44 -13.86 11.23
N VAL A 128 -21.25 -14.93 10.45
CA VAL A 128 -21.93 -15.12 9.16
C VAL A 128 -23.45 -15.20 9.33
N GLN A 129 -23.92 -15.99 10.31
CA GLN A 129 -25.32 -16.13 10.69
C GLN A 129 -25.94 -14.77 11.02
N HIS A 130 -25.28 -13.97 11.86
CA HIS A 130 -25.80 -12.67 12.29
C HIS A 130 -25.79 -11.63 11.16
N LEU A 131 -24.69 -11.53 10.39
CA LEU A 131 -24.62 -10.67 9.20
C LEU A 131 -25.71 -11.02 8.18
N LEU A 132 -25.87 -12.30 7.87
CA LEU A 132 -26.92 -12.80 6.96
C LEU A 132 -28.32 -12.49 7.49
N THR A 133 -28.56 -12.72 8.78
CA THR A 133 -29.84 -12.39 9.42
C THR A 133 -30.16 -10.91 9.28
N CYS A 134 -29.19 -10.01 9.54
CA CYS A 134 -29.37 -8.58 9.32
C CYS A 134 -29.67 -8.27 7.83
N ALA A 135 -28.90 -8.83 6.89
CA ALA A 135 -29.04 -8.55 5.47
C ALA A 135 -30.40 -9.02 4.89
N ILE A 136 -30.98 -10.10 5.42
CA ILE A 136 -32.32 -10.59 5.07
C ILE A 136 -33.44 -9.66 5.60
N HIS A 137 -33.20 -8.94 6.70
CA HIS A 137 -34.19 -8.02 7.27
C HIS A 137 -34.10 -6.60 6.69
N ASP A 138 -32.88 -6.10 6.45
CA ASP A 138 -32.61 -4.75 5.92
C ASP A 138 -31.18 -4.74 5.32
N PRO A 139 -30.99 -4.57 3.99
CA PRO A 139 -31.97 -4.12 2.98
C PRO A 139 -33.03 -5.17 2.58
N GLY A 140 -32.78 -6.46 2.83
CA GLY A 140 -33.69 -7.56 2.51
C GLY A 140 -33.53 -8.12 1.09
N THR A 141 -34.22 -9.24 0.83
CA THR A 141 -34.21 -9.94 -0.47
C THR A 141 -35.34 -9.48 -1.38
N LEU A 142 -35.11 -9.49 -2.69
CA LEU A 142 -36.18 -9.34 -3.68
C LEU A 142 -37.22 -10.49 -3.54
N PRO A 143 -38.53 -10.26 -3.81
CA PRO A 143 -39.55 -11.31 -3.73
C PRO A 143 -39.37 -12.41 -4.78
N CYS A 144 -38.64 -13.47 -4.43
CA CYS A 144 -38.45 -14.66 -5.28
C CYS A 144 -39.37 -15.80 -4.82
N LYS A 145 -40.20 -16.34 -5.72
CA LYS A 145 -41.16 -17.43 -5.43
C LYS A 145 -40.48 -18.78 -5.15
N GLU A 146 -39.29 -18.97 -5.70
CA GLU A 146 -38.51 -20.20 -5.54
C GLU A 146 -37.63 -20.17 -4.29
N ALA A 147 -37.32 -18.97 -3.76
CA ALA A 147 -36.54 -18.78 -2.54
C ALA A 147 -37.37 -19.00 -1.27
N VAL A 148 -37.82 -20.25 -1.11
CA VAL A 148 -38.54 -20.74 0.05
C VAL A 148 -37.93 -22.07 0.51
N THR A 149 -38.07 -22.37 1.80
CA THR A 149 -37.69 -23.68 2.35
C THR A 149 -38.57 -24.79 1.76
N VAL A 150 -38.21 -26.05 1.99
CA VAL A 150 -39.03 -27.24 1.64
C VAL A 150 -40.46 -27.17 2.22
N LEU A 151 -40.68 -26.39 3.29
CA LEU A 151 -41.99 -26.16 3.90
C LEU A 151 -42.74 -24.93 3.33
N GLY A 152 -42.21 -24.29 2.29
CA GLY A 152 -42.77 -23.09 1.67
C GLY A 152 -42.59 -21.80 2.47
N GLN A 153 -41.69 -21.77 3.47
CA GLN A 153 -41.42 -20.59 4.28
C GLN A 153 -40.38 -19.70 3.61
N HIS A 154 -40.55 -18.37 3.65
CA HIS A 154 -39.51 -17.44 3.20
C HIS A 154 -38.34 -17.41 4.19
N VAL A 155 -37.13 -17.11 3.70
CA VAL A 155 -35.89 -17.08 4.51
C VAL A 155 -36.01 -16.16 5.73
N LYS A 156 -36.66 -15.01 5.57
CA LYS A 156 -36.95 -14.04 6.66
C LYS A 156 -37.79 -14.60 7.81
N ASP A 157 -38.61 -15.63 7.55
CA ASP A 157 -39.53 -16.24 8.50
C ASP A 157 -38.95 -17.57 9.05
N ALA A 158 -37.82 -18.02 8.51
CA ALA A 158 -37.13 -19.24 8.90
C ALA A 158 -36.09 -18.98 9.99
N THR A 159 -35.97 -19.90 10.93
CA THR A 159 -34.93 -19.83 11.97
C THR A 159 -33.57 -20.20 11.41
N ILE A 160 -32.68 -19.22 11.27
CA ILE A 160 -31.29 -19.43 10.83
C ILE A 160 -30.45 -19.83 12.05
N THR A 161 -29.73 -20.95 11.94
CA THR A 161 -28.78 -21.48 12.92
C THR A 161 -27.44 -21.76 12.25
N ASN A 162 -26.40 -22.07 13.03
CA ASN A 162 -25.10 -22.45 12.50
C ASN A 162 -25.17 -23.67 11.55
N ASP A 163 -26.07 -24.62 11.82
CA ASP A 163 -26.27 -25.80 10.97
C ASP A 163 -27.04 -25.49 9.69
N THR A 164 -27.96 -24.51 9.71
CA THR A 164 -28.79 -24.12 8.56
C THR A 164 -28.22 -22.94 7.76
N VAL A 165 -27.08 -22.36 8.17
CA VAL A 165 -26.53 -21.15 7.53
C VAL A 165 -26.19 -21.34 6.04
N THR A 166 -25.78 -22.53 5.62
CA THR A 166 -25.53 -22.81 4.18
C THR A 166 -26.82 -22.71 3.38
N GLU A 167 -27.91 -23.30 3.86
CA GLU A 167 -29.22 -23.25 3.21
C GLU A 167 -29.77 -21.82 3.20
N ALA A 168 -29.61 -21.09 4.30
CA ALA A 168 -29.99 -19.68 4.36
C ALA A 168 -29.20 -18.81 3.36
N LEU A 169 -27.89 -19.06 3.19
CA LEU A 169 -27.08 -18.41 2.15
C LEU A 169 -27.56 -18.81 0.75
N HIS A 170 -27.84 -20.09 0.50
CA HIS A 170 -28.33 -20.58 -0.78
C HIS A 170 -29.64 -19.89 -1.19
N LEU A 171 -30.64 -19.89 -0.30
CA LEU A 171 -31.92 -19.22 -0.55
C LEU A 171 -31.79 -17.69 -0.66
N TYR A 172 -30.90 -17.07 0.14
CA TYR A 172 -30.63 -15.63 0.05
C TYR A 172 -30.03 -15.23 -1.30
N PHE A 173 -28.97 -15.92 -1.75
CA PHE A 173 -28.38 -15.66 -3.06
C PHE A 173 -29.33 -16.04 -4.20
N MET A 174 -30.12 -17.11 -4.07
CA MET A 174 -31.15 -17.46 -5.07
C MET A 174 -32.26 -16.40 -5.23
N ALA A 175 -32.55 -15.65 -4.16
CA ALA A 175 -33.49 -14.54 -4.19
C ALA A 175 -32.89 -13.24 -4.75
N LEU A 176 -31.56 -13.11 -4.69
CA LEU A 176 -30.84 -11.92 -5.12
C LEU A 176 -30.37 -12.03 -6.58
N ASP A 177 -29.54 -13.03 -6.88
CA ASP A 177 -28.98 -13.31 -8.19
C ASP A 177 -28.53 -14.78 -8.30
N LYS A 178 -29.14 -15.53 -9.22
CA LYS A 178 -28.81 -16.95 -9.48
C LYS A 178 -27.57 -17.13 -10.35
N GLU A 179 -27.07 -16.08 -10.99
CA GLU A 179 -25.87 -16.13 -11.82
C GLU A 179 -24.61 -15.81 -11.02
N CYS A 180 -24.74 -15.22 -9.81
CA CYS A 180 -23.61 -14.90 -8.96
C CYS A 180 -22.82 -16.15 -8.52
N ALA A 181 -21.50 -16.00 -8.43
CA ALA A 181 -20.60 -17.09 -8.07
C ALA A 181 -20.89 -17.65 -6.66
N MET A 182 -21.31 -16.81 -5.71
CA MET A 182 -21.64 -17.22 -4.35
C MET A 182 -22.79 -18.22 -4.31
N TYR A 183 -23.84 -18.02 -5.13
CA TYR A 183 -24.96 -18.96 -5.25
C TYR A 183 -24.47 -20.34 -5.71
N GLN A 184 -23.64 -20.38 -6.75
CA GLN A 184 -23.06 -21.63 -7.27
C GLN A 184 -22.22 -22.34 -6.19
N TRP A 185 -21.37 -21.61 -5.47
CA TRP A 185 -20.50 -22.18 -4.42
C TRP A 185 -21.29 -22.85 -3.30
N VAL A 186 -22.32 -22.19 -2.75
CA VAL A 186 -23.13 -22.75 -1.65
C VAL A 186 -24.11 -23.83 -2.11
N THR A 187 -24.42 -23.88 -3.41
CA THR A 187 -25.18 -24.98 -4.03
C THR A 187 -24.35 -26.25 -4.12
N GLU A 188 -23.06 -26.14 -4.49
CA GLU A 188 -22.18 -27.31 -4.59
C GLU A 188 -21.75 -27.86 -3.23
N LYS A 189 -21.50 -26.99 -2.25
CA LYS A 189 -20.74 -27.33 -1.02
C LYS A 189 -21.25 -26.55 0.20
N PRO A 190 -21.27 -27.18 1.40
CA PRO A 190 -21.46 -26.46 2.66
C PRO A 190 -20.51 -25.29 2.83
N PHE A 191 -20.96 -24.19 3.45
CA PHE A 191 -20.16 -22.98 3.64
C PHE A 191 -18.77 -23.25 4.26
N LEU A 192 -18.70 -24.15 5.24
CA LEU A 192 -17.44 -24.56 5.87
C LEU A 192 -16.47 -25.32 4.95
N ALA A 193 -16.97 -25.98 3.90
CA ALA A 193 -16.17 -26.71 2.92
C ALA A 193 -15.64 -25.81 1.78
N LEU A 194 -16.09 -24.55 1.72
CA LEU A 194 -15.55 -23.55 0.78
C LEU A 194 -14.10 -23.17 1.12
N ASN A 195 -13.38 -22.67 0.12
CA ASN A 195 -12.01 -22.20 0.35
C ASN A 195 -11.98 -20.87 1.14
N PRO A 196 -10.85 -20.51 1.78
CA PRO A 196 -10.77 -19.28 2.60
C PRO A 196 -11.14 -18.00 1.86
N THR A 197 -10.85 -17.90 0.56
CA THR A 197 -11.21 -16.75 -0.27
C THR A 197 -12.73 -16.66 -0.43
N GLN A 198 -13.38 -17.72 -0.90
CA GLN A 198 -14.84 -17.79 -1.07
C GLN A 198 -15.60 -17.48 0.22
N LYS A 199 -15.19 -18.05 1.35
CA LYS A 199 -15.78 -17.73 2.67
C LYS A 199 -15.68 -16.26 3.01
N SER A 200 -14.49 -15.68 2.89
CA SER A 200 -14.24 -14.27 3.19
C SER A 200 -14.98 -13.33 2.23
N GLU A 201 -15.21 -13.76 0.99
CA GLU A 201 -15.87 -13.00 -0.06
C GLU A 201 -17.39 -12.98 0.16
N ILE A 202 -17.99 -14.09 0.61
CA ILE A 202 -19.37 -14.12 1.11
C ILE A 202 -19.53 -13.18 2.33
N MET A 203 -18.60 -13.20 3.29
CA MET A 203 -18.64 -12.27 4.42
C MET A 203 -18.52 -10.80 3.99
N ALA A 204 -17.58 -10.50 3.09
CA ALA A 204 -17.37 -9.16 2.56
C ALA A 204 -18.60 -8.67 1.78
N PHE A 205 -19.23 -9.54 1.00
CA PHE A 205 -20.48 -9.27 0.30
C PHE A 205 -21.59 -8.87 1.28
N LEU A 206 -21.82 -9.66 2.34
CA LEU A 206 -22.84 -9.34 3.35
C LEU A 206 -22.56 -8.00 4.05
N CYS A 207 -21.31 -7.69 4.37
CA CYS A 207 -20.93 -6.38 4.92
C CYS A 207 -21.23 -5.23 3.94
N ASN A 208 -20.96 -5.41 2.64
CA ASN A 208 -21.25 -4.40 1.62
C ASN A 208 -22.76 -4.15 1.48
N GLU A 209 -23.59 -5.19 1.43
CA GLU A 209 -25.06 -5.06 1.41
C GLU A 209 -25.58 -4.31 2.64
N LEU A 210 -25.01 -4.59 3.81
CA LEU A 210 -25.39 -3.95 5.07
C LEU A 210 -24.98 -2.48 5.17
N LEU A 211 -24.06 -1.97 4.34
CA LEU A 211 -23.81 -0.52 4.24
C LEU A 211 -25.05 0.24 3.74
N CYS A 212 -25.92 -0.41 2.97
CA CYS A 212 -27.19 0.13 2.52
C CYS A 212 -28.32 -0.02 3.56
N SER A 213 -28.08 -0.69 4.70
CA SER A 213 -29.10 -0.83 5.75
C SER A 213 -29.42 0.52 6.39
N ARG A 214 -30.69 0.76 6.70
CA ARG A 214 -31.18 2.02 7.26
C ARG A 214 -30.67 2.29 8.67
N GLY A 215 -30.16 1.26 9.37
CA GLY A 215 -29.43 1.41 10.63
C GLY A 215 -28.07 2.06 10.39
N VAL A 216 -27.26 1.43 9.53
CA VAL A 216 -25.91 1.88 9.18
C VAL A 216 -25.93 3.27 8.53
N VAL A 217 -26.79 3.51 7.54
CA VAL A 217 -26.91 4.82 6.87
C VAL A 217 -27.18 5.95 7.88
N ARG A 218 -28.12 5.76 8.80
CA ARG A 218 -28.40 6.78 9.84
C ARG A 218 -27.25 6.99 10.81
N GLN A 219 -26.50 5.94 11.16
CA GLN A 219 -25.30 6.08 12.00
C GLN A 219 -24.21 6.88 11.26
N VAL A 220 -24.03 6.64 9.96
CA VAL A 220 -23.11 7.41 9.09
C VAL A 220 -23.53 8.88 9.05
N ASP A 221 -24.79 9.19 8.75
CA ASP A 221 -25.31 10.57 8.71
C ASP A 221 -25.09 11.29 10.05
N SER A 222 -25.47 10.64 11.16
CA SER A 222 -25.28 11.19 12.51
C SER A 222 -23.80 11.42 12.87
N SER A 223 -22.90 10.54 12.42
CA SER A 223 -21.46 10.72 12.61
C SER A 223 -20.92 11.93 11.83
N ILE A 224 -21.45 12.18 10.62
CA ILE A 224 -21.07 13.34 9.79
C ILE A 224 -21.53 14.64 10.46
N GLU A 225 -22.77 14.70 10.97
CA GLU A 225 -23.28 15.85 11.74
C GLU A 225 -22.45 16.12 13.01
N THR A 226 -22.06 15.05 13.71
CA THR A 226 -21.20 15.12 14.90
C THR A 226 -19.82 15.70 14.53
N VAL A 227 -19.19 15.24 13.45
CA VAL A 227 -17.91 15.78 12.97
C VAL A 227 -18.04 17.25 12.53
N ILE A 228 -19.14 17.65 11.91
CA ILE A 228 -19.41 19.05 11.55
C ILE A 228 -19.51 19.93 12.81
N THR A 229 -20.17 19.43 13.86
CA THR A 229 -20.31 20.14 15.15
C THR A 229 -18.95 20.28 15.84
N LEU A 230 -18.19 19.19 15.97
CA LEU A 230 -16.84 19.19 16.56
C LEU A 230 -15.88 20.12 15.82
N ARG A 231 -16.01 20.30 14.49
CA ARG A 231 -15.22 21.28 13.73
C ARG A 231 -15.56 22.72 14.10
N LYS A 232 -16.83 23.05 14.36
CA LYS A 232 -17.27 24.38 14.83
C LYS A 232 -16.74 24.65 16.24
N ASP A 233 -16.89 23.69 17.14
CA ASP A 233 -16.44 23.82 18.54
C ASP A 233 -14.93 23.96 18.63
N LYS A 234 -14.17 23.17 17.85
CA LYS A 234 -12.72 23.32 17.70
C LYS A 234 -12.35 24.74 17.25
N TRP A 235 -13.02 25.29 16.24
CA TRP A 235 -12.73 26.64 15.73
C TRP A 235 -12.98 27.72 16.79
N LEU A 236 -14.06 27.60 17.57
CA LEU A 236 -14.38 28.48 18.69
C LEU A 236 -13.32 28.39 19.81
N ALA A 237 -12.97 27.17 20.21
CA ALA A 237 -11.95 26.91 21.24
C ALA A 237 -10.57 27.44 20.83
N GLU A 238 -10.16 27.24 19.58
CA GLU A 238 -8.95 27.87 19.02
C GLU A 238 -9.05 29.40 18.97
N GLY A 239 -10.25 29.95 18.74
CA GLY A 239 -10.54 31.38 18.80
C GLY A 239 -10.27 31.99 20.18
N GLU A 240 -10.81 31.36 21.23
CA GLU A 240 -10.54 31.78 22.62
C GLU A 240 -9.07 31.58 22.99
N LEU A 241 -8.43 30.49 22.55
CA LEU A 241 -7.00 30.26 22.77
C LEU A 241 -6.14 31.37 22.13
N ARG A 242 -6.50 31.86 20.93
CA ARG A 242 -5.84 33.02 20.28
C ARG A 242 -6.03 34.31 21.11
N LYS A 243 -7.25 34.59 21.59
CA LYS A 243 -7.53 35.76 22.46
C LYS A 243 -6.75 35.70 23.77
N LEU A 244 -6.69 34.54 24.42
CA LEU A 244 -5.96 34.34 25.67
C LEU A 244 -4.45 34.53 25.48
N ARG A 245 -3.86 33.95 24.42
CA ARG A 245 -2.45 34.15 24.06
C ARG A 245 -2.11 35.62 23.80
N SER A 246 -2.94 36.33 23.03
CA SER A 246 -2.79 37.77 22.78
C SER A 246 -2.86 38.59 24.07
N THR A 247 -3.81 38.26 24.95
CA THR A 247 -3.96 38.91 26.27
C THR A 247 -2.75 38.66 27.17
N GLN A 248 -2.23 37.43 27.20
CA GLN A 248 -1.03 37.07 27.95
C GLN A 248 0.20 37.81 27.44
N GLN A 249 0.42 37.85 26.12
CA GLN A 249 1.54 38.57 25.51
C GLN A 249 1.44 40.09 25.77
N SER A 250 0.25 40.67 25.69
CA SER A 250 0.01 42.08 26.01
C SER A 250 0.30 42.40 27.49
N ARG A 251 -0.14 41.53 28.42
CA ARG A 251 0.19 41.66 29.86
C ARG A 251 1.69 41.55 30.11
N GLN A 252 2.38 40.61 29.46
CA GLN A 252 3.83 40.43 29.58
C GLN A 252 4.59 41.66 29.08
N ARG A 253 4.23 42.20 27.90
CA ARG A 253 4.81 43.46 27.38
C ARG A 253 4.59 44.64 28.34
N LYS A 254 3.39 44.79 28.89
CA LYS A 254 3.08 45.85 29.88
C LYS A 254 3.87 45.69 31.18
N ALA A 255 4.09 44.46 31.64
CA ALA A 255 4.90 44.19 32.82
C ALA A 255 6.38 44.56 32.61
N ILE A 256 6.97 44.18 31.46
CA ILE A 256 8.35 44.54 31.09
C ILE A 256 8.51 46.06 31.02
N LEU A 257 7.64 46.75 30.26
CA LEU A 257 7.71 48.20 30.10
C LEU A 257 7.52 48.96 31.42
N LYS A 258 6.67 48.44 32.33
CA LYS A 258 6.55 48.97 33.69
C LYS A 258 7.87 48.80 34.48
N GLN A 259 8.49 47.63 34.41
CA GLN A 259 9.77 47.36 35.09
C GLN A 259 10.91 48.24 34.54
N GLU A 260 10.96 48.48 33.23
CA GLU A 260 11.91 49.40 32.59
C GLU A 260 11.73 50.86 33.09
N LEU A 261 10.48 51.33 33.21
CA LEU A 261 10.18 52.65 33.77
C LEU A 261 10.56 52.76 35.26
N GLU A 262 10.29 51.73 36.06
CA GLU A 262 10.66 51.69 37.48
C GLU A 262 12.18 51.68 37.66
N ASN A 263 12.91 50.91 36.84
CA ASN A 263 14.38 50.88 36.82
C ASN A 263 14.98 52.24 36.41
N ASN A 264 14.44 52.90 35.38
CA ASN A 264 14.92 54.22 34.95
C ASN A 264 14.62 55.32 35.99
N ALA A 265 13.47 55.26 36.68
CA ALA A 265 13.16 56.18 37.77
C ALA A 265 14.09 55.97 38.98
N ALA A 266 14.42 54.72 39.31
CA ALA A 266 15.40 54.40 40.35
C ALA A 266 16.81 54.90 39.98
N ALA A 267 17.23 54.74 38.71
CA ALA A 267 18.51 55.24 38.22
C ALA A 267 18.62 56.78 38.27
N ALA A 268 17.54 57.50 37.95
CA ALA A 268 17.51 58.96 38.05
C ALA A 268 17.68 59.45 39.51
N ASN A 269 16.99 58.80 40.46
CA ASN A 269 17.05 59.13 41.88
C ASN A 269 18.35 58.65 42.57
N GLY A 270 19.09 57.69 41.99
CA GLY A 270 20.33 57.14 42.54
C GLY A 270 21.58 58.01 42.36
N SER A 271 21.47 59.20 41.76
CA SER A 271 22.61 60.05 41.37
C SER A 271 23.14 60.97 42.49
N SER A 272 22.70 60.81 43.74
CA SER A 272 22.98 61.76 44.85
C SER A 272 23.36 61.14 46.20
N SER A 273 24.06 60.00 46.23
CA SER A 273 24.90 59.66 47.39
C SER A 273 26.00 58.65 47.05
N SER A 274 27.26 59.04 47.27
CA SER A 274 28.43 58.16 47.15
C SER A 274 29.22 58.11 48.45
N THR A 275 29.63 56.91 48.86
CA THR A 275 30.67 56.62 49.89
C THR A 275 30.34 57.08 51.33
N THR A 276 30.33 56.22 52.35
CA THR A 276 31.57 55.62 52.91
C THR A 276 31.36 54.31 53.70
N THR A 277 31.97 53.24 53.17
CA THR A 277 32.92 52.31 53.83
C THR A 277 32.80 51.90 55.32
N THR A 278 32.69 50.57 55.55
CA THR A 278 33.32 49.73 56.61
C THR A 278 33.02 50.02 58.10
N THR A 279 32.64 49.05 58.96
CA THR A 279 33.38 47.80 59.30
C THR A 279 32.54 46.73 60.03
N ASN A 280 32.77 45.46 59.67
CA ASN A 280 32.84 44.22 60.48
C ASN A 280 32.36 44.20 61.96
N SER A 281 31.55 43.20 62.30
CA SER A 281 31.92 42.12 63.26
C SER A 281 30.93 40.95 63.25
N VAL A 282 31.35 39.79 63.78
CA VAL A 282 30.71 38.47 63.66
C VAL A 282 30.42 37.90 65.05
N ALA A 283 29.28 37.23 65.28
CA ALA A 283 29.18 35.92 65.97
C ALA A 283 27.74 35.44 66.36
N THR A 284 27.38 34.26 65.84
CA THR A 284 26.76 33.07 66.52
C THR A 284 25.35 33.04 67.16
N GLY A 285 24.61 31.96 66.82
CA GLY A 285 23.49 31.34 67.56
C GLY A 285 22.07 31.82 67.15
N GLU A 286 21.04 31.00 66.94
CA GLU A 286 20.79 29.53 66.98
C GLU A 286 19.64 29.22 65.96
N VAL A 287 19.66 28.15 65.14
CA VAL A 287 19.02 26.81 65.37
C VAL A 287 17.48 26.93 65.60
N CYS A 288 16.56 26.30 64.83
CA CYS A 288 16.64 25.39 63.66
C CYS A 288 15.29 25.28 62.90
N ALA A 289 15.27 24.41 61.86
CA ALA A 289 14.14 23.57 61.41
C ALA A 289 12.98 24.21 60.57
N ASN A 290 12.31 23.49 59.67
CA ASN A 290 12.61 22.21 59.00
C ASN A 290 11.85 22.10 57.65
N HIS A 291 12.53 21.59 56.60
CA HIS A 291 12.06 20.65 55.53
C HIS A 291 10.71 20.85 54.78
N ALA A 292 10.55 20.51 53.49
CA ALA A 292 11.32 19.59 52.63
C ALA A 292 11.21 19.89 51.10
N SER A 293 12.24 19.45 50.37
CA SER A 293 12.20 18.83 49.00
C SER A 293 11.64 19.59 47.77
N ALA A 294 12.19 19.47 46.56
CA ALA A 294 13.46 18.88 46.10
C ALA A 294 13.79 19.26 44.63
N ALA A 295 15.04 19.01 44.23
CA ALA A 295 15.54 18.71 42.87
C ALA A 295 15.70 19.82 41.80
N ASN A 296 16.97 19.97 41.37
CA ASN A 296 17.52 20.18 40.00
C ASN A 296 16.91 21.22 39.03
N GLY A 297 17.69 21.95 38.24
CA GLY A 297 19.16 21.95 38.08
C GLY A 297 19.61 22.61 36.76
N SER A 298 20.91 22.90 36.65
CA SER A 298 21.63 23.31 35.42
C SER A 298 21.24 24.64 34.75
N ALA A 299 22.05 25.66 35.05
CA ALA A 299 22.11 26.90 34.27
C ALA A 299 23.15 26.82 33.12
N ALA A 300 22.92 27.67 32.12
CA ALA A 300 23.62 27.82 30.85
C ALA A 300 25.15 27.99 30.86
N THR A 301 25.78 27.65 29.73
CA THR A 301 26.76 28.56 29.09
C THR A 301 26.82 28.32 27.56
N PRO A 302 26.64 29.35 26.72
CA PRO A 302 27.05 29.33 25.32
C PRO A 302 28.33 30.18 25.10
N THR A 303 29.21 29.72 24.21
CA THR A 303 30.43 30.44 23.79
C THR A 303 30.29 30.95 22.37
N ASN A 304 30.66 32.21 22.14
CA ASN A 304 30.71 32.84 20.80
C ASN A 304 31.71 32.16 19.86
N LYS A 305 31.40 32.18 18.56
CA LYS A 305 32.41 32.36 17.50
C LYS A 305 31.78 32.93 16.23
N ASP A 306 32.40 33.95 15.68
CA ASP A 306 31.95 34.73 14.52
C ASP A 306 32.26 34.08 13.17
N SER A 307 31.44 34.38 12.15
CA SER A 307 31.91 34.69 10.78
C SER A 307 30.76 35.16 9.85
N GLU A 308 30.71 36.48 9.63
CA GLU A 308 30.45 37.24 8.38
C GLU A 308 29.32 36.88 7.36
N GLU A 309 28.56 37.95 7.02
CA GLU A 309 27.92 38.32 5.74
C GLU A 309 26.92 37.36 5.02
N ASN A 310 25.90 37.82 4.29
CA ASN A 310 25.63 39.16 3.75
C ASN A 310 24.11 39.51 3.74
N SER A 311 23.82 40.80 3.55
CA SER A 311 22.48 41.42 3.52
C SER A 311 21.76 41.22 2.17
N VAL A 312 20.41 41.29 2.17
CA VAL A 312 19.63 42.27 1.38
C VAL A 312 18.17 42.30 1.87
N LYS A 313 17.60 43.51 1.93
CA LYS A 313 16.22 43.82 2.37
C LYS A 313 15.18 43.62 1.25
N GLY A 314 13.91 43.49 1.65
CA GLY A 314 12.77 43.54 0.72
C GLY A 314 11.40 43.54 1.43
N GLU A 315 11.09 44.60 2.19
CA GLU A 315 9.70 44.95 2.54
C GLU A 315 8.97 45.36 1.23
N THR A 316 7.67 45.15 1.03
CA THR A 316 6.55 45.78 1.77
C THR A 316 5.25 44.96 1.78
N ALA A 317 4.28 45.41 2.57
CA ALA A 317 2.96 44.82 2.76
C ALA A 317 1.82 45.66 2.14
N SER A 318 0.57 45.26 2.43
CA SER A 318 -0.73 45.92 2.15
C SER A 318 -1.31 45.68 0.73
N GLU A 319 -2.63 45.61 0.52
CA GLU A 319 -3.77 45.60 1.47
C GLU A 319 -5.01 44.91 0.87
N ALA A 320 -6.10 44.82 1.64
CA ALA A 320 -7.34 44.14 1.25
C ALA A 320 -8.22 44.94 0.28
N GLY A 321 -9.10 44.25 -0.48
CA GLY A 321 -10.09 44.87 -1.37
C GLY A 321 -11.18 43.89 -1.82
N ASP A 322 -12.33 43.95 -1.15
CA ASP A 322 -13.52 43.11 -1.39
C ASP A 322 -14.54 43.83 -2.30
N LYS A 323 -15.08 43.16 -3.34
CA LYS A 323 -16.53 43.15 -3.69
C LYS A 323 -16.90 42.41 -4.99
N ALA A 324 -18.16 41.96 -5.03
CA ALA A 324 -18.78 41.11 -6.05
C ALA A 324 -19.46 41.84 -7.24
N SER A 325 -19.63 41.12 -8.36
CA SER A 325 -20.72 41.18 -9.38
C SER A 325 -20.48 40.02 -10.37
N LYS A 326 -21.36 39.03 -10.63
CA LYS A 326 -22.77 38.96 -11.07
C LYS A 326 -22.97 38.96 -12.61
N SER A 327 -23.05 37.77 -13.22
CA SER A 327 -23.81 37.40 -14.44
C SER A 327 -23.57 35.91 -14.75
N GLY A 328 -24.59 35.03 -14.76
CA GLY A 328 -25.28 34.52 -15.97
C GLY A 328 -24.65 33.15 -16.33
N ARG A 329 -25.28 31.98 -16.14
CA ARG A 329 -26.56 31.45 -16.66
C ARG A 329 -26.62 31.49 -18.19
N ASP A 330 -26.45 30.32 -18.80
CA ASP A 330 -27.26 29.79 -19.90
C ASP A 330 -27.08 28.25 -19.93
N GLU A 331 -28.14 27.53 -20.30
CA GLU A 331 -28.25 26.07 -20.45
C GLU A 331 -28.89 25.80 -21.83
N GLU A 332 -28.23 25.08 -22.73
CA GLU A 332 -28.81 24.36 -23.89
C GLU A 332 -27.86 23.15 -24.10
N GLU A 333 -28.26 21.88 -23.98
CA GLU A 333 -29.24 21.06 -24.74
C GLU A 333 -28.76 20.61 -26.14
N ASP A 334 -29.09 19.34 -26.41
CA ASP A 334 -29.11 18.57 -27.66
C ASP A 334 -27.84 18.32 -28.50
N ASN A 335 -27.50 17.02 -28.61
CA ASN A 335 -26.85 16.45 -29.78
C ASN A 335 -27.77 15.37 -30.35
N GLU A 336 -28.35 15.62 -31.53
CA GLU A 336 -28.91 14.58 -32.39
C GLU A 336 -28.01 14.36 -33.64
N ASP A 337 -28.02 13.10 -34.08
CA ASP A 337 -27.51 12.46 -35.30
C ASP A 337 -27.75 13.21 -36.66
N PRO A 338 -27.42 12.61 -37.83
CA PRO A 338 -26.22 11.84 -38.23
C PRO A 338 -25.65 12.35 -39.59
N ALA A 339 -24.50 11.80 -40.03
CA ALA A 339 -24.07 11.91 -41.44
C ALA A 339 -23.51 10.60 -41.99
N ASN A 340 -24.10 10.16 -43.10
CA ASN A 340 -23.80 8.96 -43.89
C ASN A 340 -22.75 9.25 -45.00
N ASP A 341 -22.46 8.25 -45.83
CA ASP A 341 -21.65 8.28 -47.08
C ASP A 341 -20.12 8.14 -46.88
N SER A 342 -19.36 7.31 -47.60
CA SER A 342 -19.59 6.35 -48.72
C SER A 342 -18.67 5.11 -48.52
N GLY A 343 -18.97 3.90 -49.00
CA GLY A 343 -18.64 3.40 -50.37
C GLY A 343 -17.12 3.20 -50.59
N ASN A 344 -16.59 2.08 -51.10
CA ASN A 344 -17.18 0.86 -51.68
C ASN A 344 -16.07 -0.21 -51.90
N GLU A 345 -16.42 -1.52 -52.00
CA GLU A 345 -15.67 -2.63 -52.69
C GLU A 345 -14.17 -2.88 -52.35
N SER A 346 -13.54 -4.04 -52.57
CA SER A 346 -13.89 -5.47 -52.72
C SER A 346 -12.61 -6.29 -52.38
N ASP A 347 -12.47 -7.61 -52.43
CA ASP A 347 -13.25 -8.76 -52.92
C ASP A 347 -12.89 -10.01 -52.08
N ASP A 348 -13.64 -11.11 -52.22
CA ASP A 348 -13.37 -12.42 -51.58
C ASP A 348 -13.29 -13.52 -52.68
N PRO A 349 -12.41 -14.52 -52.59
CA PRO A 349 -12.49 -15.72 -53.43
C PRO A 349 -12.84 -16.97 -52.61
N GLN A 350 -14.08 -17.44 -52.74
CA GLN A 350 -14.47 -18.82 -52.38
C GLN A 350 -14.12 -19.80 -53.51
N GLU A 351 -13.64 -20.99 -53.13
CA GLU A 351 -13.96 -22.35 -53.63
C GLU A 351 -12.84 -23.27 -53.10
N ALA A 352 -13.05 -24.18 -52.15
CA ALA A 352 -13.92 -25.36 -52.17
C ALA A 352 -13.53 -26.39 -53.24
N ASP A 353 -12.89 -27.49 -52.83
CA ASP A 353 -13.26 -28.80 -53.39
C ASP A 353 -12.96 -29.98 -52.45
N ASN A 354 -13.71 -31.04 -52.73
CA ASN A 354 -14.08 -32.25 -51.98
C ASN A 354 -13.03 -33.11 -51.22
N ALA A 355 -13.59 -33.96 -50.35
CA ALA A 355 -12.99 -35.22 -49.89
C ALA A 355 -13.39 -36.38 -50.81
N GLU A 356 -12.55 -37.43 -50.93
CA GLU A 356 -12.92 -38.86 -50.79
C GLU A 356 -11.74 -39.82 -51.05
N GLU A 357 -11.81 -41.00 -50.42
CA GLU A 357 -11.17 -42.31 -50.72
C GLU A 357 -9.67 -42.41 -51.10
N GLU A 358 -8.82 -42.88 -50.16
CA GLU A 358 -8.41 -44.31 -50.02
C GLU A 358 -7.84 -44.62 -48.61
#